data_AF-A0A1G2YDD9-F1
#
_entry.id   AF-A0A1G2YDD9-F1
#
_cell.length_a   1.000
_cell.length_b   1.000
_cell.length_c   1.000
_cell.angle_alpha   90.00
_cell.angle_beta   90.00
_cell.angle_gamma   90.00
#
_symmetry.space_group_name_H-M   'P 1'
#
loop_
_entity.id
_entity.type
_entity.pdbx_description
1 polymer ?
#
loop_
_entity_poly.entity_id
_entity_poly.type
_entity_poly.pdbx_seq_one_letter_code
_entity_poly.pdbx_strand_id
1 'polypeptide(L)'
;MKLLHASATAFFLLAAAYVAVLALRQAGVNWWLIFSLSGYSAASGFVLVSAYLFAIFHGSSRNQTCAIEHPLTSSVQYMTLYSLVPFLGAAAGLLCKVGIESPAQAAGTISMGTIGATFSFWVIIDPLIVMAESFLPSSRARRLARLAAAKDLRLQQQKQRDQMLELIEKQELENRRIWNNTFADDALSLAQLAYSAKRQRRSMPAKAVEIGLEAFKRGGLECMQAVHEMAVQAARTRGINGTTARYISTCWDGIGHWRDSFTPDPHN
;
A
#
# COMPACT_ATOMS: atom_id res chain seq x y z
N MET A 1 -2.42 2.91 33.48
CA MET A 1 -2.72 3.46 32.14
C MET A 1 -3.74 2.65 31.35
N LYS A 2 -3.51 1.37 31.02
CA LYS A 2 -4.48 0.58 30.23
C LYS A 2 -5.89 0.52 30.84
N LEU A 3 -5.99 0.29 32.16
CA LEU A 3 -7.27 0.25 32.88
C LEU A 3 -7.98 1.61 32.88
N LEU A 4 -7.24 2.70 33.13
CA LEU A 4 -7.78 4.06 33.10
C LEU A 4 -8.31 4.43 31.71
N HIS A 5 -7.56 4.09 30.65
CA HIS A 5 -8.00 4.31 29.29
C HIS A 5 -9.24 3.47 28.95
N ALA A 6 -9.25 2.18 29.33
CA ALA A 6 -10.40 1.31 29.11
C ALA A 6 -11.66 1.80 29.84
N SER A 7 -11.53 2.25 31.09
CA SER A 7 -12.66 2.80 31.85
C SER A 7 -13.16 4.12 31.27
N ALA A 8 -12.25 5.01 30.85
CA ALA A 8 -12.60 6.26 30.18
C ALA A 8 -13.35 6.03 28.86
N THR A 9 -12.87 5.10 28.04
CA THR A 9 -13.51 4.73 26.77
C THR A 9 -14.89 4.10 27.01
N ALA A 10 -15.00 3.17 27.97
CA ALA A 10 -16.29 2.58 28.32
C ALA A 10 -17.28 3.65 28.82
N PHE A 11 -16.81 4.58 29.66
CA PHE A 11 -17.62 5.67 30.17
C PHE A 11 -18.09 6.63 29.07
N PHE A 12 -17.20 7.01 28.15
CA PHE A 12 -17.55 7.81 26.98
C PHE A 12 -18.58 7.11 26.09
N LEU A 13 -18.42 5.80 25.82
CA LEU A 13 -19.37 5.02 25.02
C LEU A 13 -20.74 4.94 25.68
N LEU A 14 -20.80 4.78 27.00
CA LEU A 14 -22.06 4.80 27.75
C LEU A 14 -22.75 6.17 27.67
N ALA A 15 -22.00 7.27 27.83
CA ALA A 15 -22.52 8.62 27.67
C ALA A 15 -23.05 8.88 26.25
N ALA A 16 -22.29 8.48 25.23
CA ALA A 16 -22.70 8.59 23.83
C ALA A 16 -23.94 7.75 23.52
N ALA A 17 -24.00 6.51 24.01
CA ALA A 17 -25.15 5.63 23.86
C ALA A 17 -26.39 6.21 24.55
N TYR A 18 -26.24 6.77 25.76
CA TYR A 18 -27.34 7.41 26.48
C TYR A 18 -27.92 8.59 25.69
N VAL A 19 -27.07 9.48 25.17
CA VAL A 19 -27.51 10.63 24.35
C VAL A 19 -28.16 10.14 23.05
N ALA A 20 -27.61 9.10 22.41
CA ALA A 20 -28.20 8.51 21.21
C ALA A 20 -29.60 7.94 21.48
N VAL A 21 -29.77 7.18 22.57
CA VAL A 21 -31.08 6.61 22.96
C VAL A 21 -32.08 7.71 23.29
N LEU A 22 -31.67 8.76 24.02
CA LEU A 22 -32.52 9.90 24.29
C LEU A 22 -32.93 10.63 23.02
N ALA A 23 -32.00 10.88 22.10
CA ALA A 23 -32.25 11.51 20.82
C ALA A 23 -33.24 10.68 19.99
N LEU A 24 -33.05 9.36 19.93
CA LEU A 24 -33.97 8.43 19.26
C LEU A 24 -35.37 8.48 19.87
N ARG A 25 -35.47 8.46 21.21
CA ARG A 25 -36.75 8.55 21.91
C ARG A 25 -37.46 9.87 21.63
N GLN A 26 -36.73 10.99 21.63
CA GLN A 26 -37.27 12.32 21.31
C GLN A 26 -37.71 12.43 19.85
N ALA A 27 -37.03 11.73 18.93
CA ALA A 27 -37.39 11.68 17.51
C ALA A 27 -38.66 10.84 17.22
N GLY A 28 -39.31 10.25 18.23
CA GLY A 28 -40.64 9.65 18.10
C GLY A 28 -40.70 8.40 17.21
N VAL A 29 -39.59 7.65 17.13
CA VAL A 29 -39.36 6.39 16.40
C VAL A 29 -40.55 5.82 15.60
N ASN A 30 -40.73 6.36 14.38
CA ASN A 30 -41.15 5.60 13.21
C ASN A 30 -39.87 5.34 12.38
N TRP A 31 -39.37 4.11 12.39
CA TRP A 31 -38.05 3.67 11.91
C TRP A 31 -37.68 4.01 10.45
N TRP A 32 -38.61 4.52 9.65
CA TRP A 32 -38.43 4.75 8.21
C TRP A 32 -37.82 6.10 7.83
N LEU A 33 -37.67 7.04 8.77
CA LEU A 33 -37.31 8.45 8.48
C LEU A 33 -35.93 8.89 8.97
N ILE A 34 -35.05 7.95 9.30
CA ILE A 34 -33.65 8.20 9.73
C ILE A 34 -32.80 8.82 8.59
N PHE A 35 -33.32 8.88 7.37
CA PHE A 35 -32.68 9.52 6.21
C PHE A 35 -33.14 10.95 5.88
N SER A 36 -33.92 11.62 6.74
CA SER A 36 -34.10 13.07 6.59
C SER A 36 -32.99 13.84 7.32
N LEU A 37 -32.46 14.86 6.66
CA LEU A 37 -31.40 15.78 7.08
C LEU A 37 -31.82 16.68 8.28
N SER A 38 -32.51 16.13 9.29
CA SER A 38 -32.85 16.82 10.54
C SER A 38 -31.73 16.66 11.56
N GLY A 39 -31.51 17.65 12.44
CA GLY A 39 -30.35 17.75 13.34
C GLY A 39 -30.00 16.53 14.21
N TYR A 40 -30.90 15.54 14.33
CA TYR A 40 -30.64 14.27 14.99
C TYR A 40 -29.75 13.32 14.16
N SER A 41 -29.85 13.32 12.83
CA SER A 41 -28.93 12.57 11.96
C SER A 41 -27.53 13.17 11.97
N ALA A 42 -27.41 14.48 12.20
CA ALA A 42 -26.13 15.14 12.44
C ALA A 42 -25.48 14.65 13.75
N ALA A 43 -26.25 14.44 14.83
CA ALA A 43 -25.71 13.90 16.07
C ALA A 43 -25.24 12.44 15.92
N SER A 44 -26.01 11.59 15.23
CA SER A 44 -25.58 10.21 14.94
C SER A 44 -24.40 10.15 13.99
N GLY A 45 -24.40 10.98 12.94
CA GLY A 45 -23.26 11.15 12.03
C GLY A 45 -22.02 11.65 12.76
N PHE A 46 -22.19 12.58 13.70
CA PHE A 46 -21.12 13.10 14.52
C PHE A 46 -20.52 12.04 15.46
N VAL A 47 -21.36 11.21 16.09
CA VAL A 47 -20.88 10.08 16.91
C VAL A 47 -20.13 9.07 16.05
N LEU A 48 -20.65 8.74 14.86
CA LEU A 48 -19.99 7.82 13.93
C LEU A 48 -18.67 8.38 13.39
N VAL A 49 -18.64 9.66 13.01
CA VAL A 49 -17.42 10.36 12.57
C VAL A 49 -16.42 10.46 13.71
N SER A 50 -16.86 10.76 14.95
CA SER A 50 -15.98 10.81 16.12
C SER A 50 -15.40 9.43 16.44
N ALA A 51 -16.21 8.38 16.37
CA ALA A 51 -15.75 7.00 16.55
C ALA A 51 -14.79 6.55 15.42
N TYR A 52 -15.07 6.98 14.18
CA TYR A 52 -14.23 6.70 13.01
C TYR A 52 -12.88 7.42 13.09
N LEU A 53 -12.88 8.72 13.41
CA LEU A 53 -11.67 9.50 13.62
C LEU A 53 -10.87 8.95 14.80
N PHE A 54 -11.53 8.56 15.89
CA PHE A 54 -10.90 7.87 17.01
C PHE A 54 -10.18 6.59 16.57
N ALA A 55 -10.86 5.73 15.80
CA ALA A 55 -10.28 4.48 15.32
C ALA A 55 -9.05 4.71 14.40
N ILE A 56 -9.10 5.70 13.50
CA ILE A 56 -8.02 5.99 12.55
C ILE A 56 -6.82 6.67 13.23
N PHE A 57 -7.06 7.70 14.04
CA PHE A 57 -5.98 8.46 14.67
C PHE A 57 -5.30 7.66 15.79
N HIS A 58 -6.02 6.79 16.50
CA HIS A 58 -5.40 5.92 17.51
C HIS A 58 -4.83 4.63 16.93
N GLY A 59 -5.39 4.11 15.83
CA GLY A 59 -4.84 2.95 15.14
C GLY A 59 -3.45 3.21 14.52
N SER A 60 -3.21 4.42 13.99
CA SER A 60 -1.97 4.72 13.25
C SER A 60 -0.80 5.27 14.09
N SER A 61 -1.07 5.78 15.30
CA SER A 61 -0.06 6.57 16.05
C SER A 61 0.87 5.77 16.97
N ARG A 62 0.75 4.44 17.03
CA ARG A 62 1.55 3.62 17.95
C ARG A 62 2.92 3.18 17.40
N ASN A 63 3.50 3.96 16.49
CA ASN A 63 4.88 3.76 16.07
C ASN A 63 5.84 4.47 17.04
N GLN A 64 6.85 3.76 17.54
CA GLN A 64 7.85 4.29 18.49
C GLN A 64 8.55 5.57 17.96
N THR A 65 8.64 5.71 16.63
CA THR A 65 9.19 6.89 15.95
C THR A 65 8.39 8.16 16.25
N CYS A 66 7.06 8.05 16.42
CA CYS A 66 6.18 9.18 16.74
C CYS A 66 6.42 9.68 18.17
N ALA A 67 6.68 8.78 19.12
CA ALA A 67 6.97 9.16 20.51
C ALA A 67 8.27 9.95 20.66
N ILE A 68 9.25 9.71 19.79
CA ILE A 68 10.51 10.46 19.78
C ILE A 68 10.31 11.85 19.17
N GLU A 69 9.50 12.00 18.12
CA GLU A 69 9.25 13.32 17.49
C GLU A 69 8.34 14.22 18.32
N HIS A 70 7.53 13.61 19.20
CA HIS A 70 6.48 14.27 19.95
C HIS A 70 6.59 14.02 21.48
N PRO A 71 7.60 14.59 22.17
CA PRO A 71 7.84 14.32 23.60
C PRO A 71 6.72 14.74 24.57
N LEU A 72 5.95 15.79 24.26
CA LEU A 72 4.84 16.26 25.08
C LEU A 72 3.62 15.34 24.92
N THR A 73 3.18 15.11 23.68
CA THR A 73 1.98 14.29 23.44
C THR A 73 2.25 12.80 23.70
N SER A 74 3.50 12.35 23.65
CA SER A 74 3.87 10.99 24.07
C SER A 74 4.14 10.84 25.57
N SER A 75 4.17 11.94 26.33
CA SER A 75 4.44 11.89 27.76
C SER A 75 3.32 11.16 28.53
N VAL A 76 3.72 10.48 29.61
CA VAL A 76 2.77 9.80 30.50
C VAL A 76 1.75 10.78 31.09
N GLN A 77 2.18 12.01 31.38
CA GLN A 77 1.33 13.08 31.91
C GLN A 77 0.22 13.46 30.93
N TYR A 78 0.58 13.71 29.67
CA TYR A 78 -0.38 14.01 28.61
C TYR A 78 -1.36 12.86 28.39
N MET A 79 -0.86 11.62 28.30
CA MET A 79 -1.70 10.43 28.11
C MET A 79 -2.67 10.20 29.27
N THR A 80 -2.27 10.57 30.48
CA THR A 80 -3.13 10.52 31.67
C THR A 80 -4.22 11.59 31.58
N LEU A 81 -3.83 12.84 31.29
CA LEU A 81 -4.78 13.94 31.11
C LEU A 81 -5.81 13.61 30.02
N TYR A 82 -5.32 13.14 28.87
CA TYR A 82 -6.11 12.69 27.73
C TYR A 82 -7.13 11.62 28.13
N SER A 83 -6.69 10.61 28.89
CA SER A 83 -7.59 9.54 29.37
C SER A 83 -8.57 10.03 30.43
N LEU A 84 -8.29 11.13 31.12
CA LEU A 84 -9.18 11.70 32.14
C LEU A 84 -10.24 12.63 31.57
N VAL A 85 -10.10 13.11 30.33
CA VAL A 85 -11.02 14.07 29.70
C VAL A 85 -12.50 13.68 29.81
N PRO A 86 -12.92 12.42 29.56
CA PRO A 86 -14.33 12.04 29.67
C PRO A 86 -14.91 12.26 31.09
N PHE A 87 -14.10 12.00 32.12
CA PHE A 87 -14.48 12.19 33.53
C PHE A 87 -14.48 13.66 33.92
N LEU A 88 -13.50 14.44 33.45
CA LEU A 88 -13.47 15.89 33.64
C LEU A 88 -14.68 16.55 32.96
N GLY A 89 -15.06 16.07 31.79
CA GLY A 89 -16.29 16.49 31.10
C GLY A 89 -17.55 16.20 31.89
N ALA A 90 -17.66 15.00 32.48
CA ALA A 90 -18.78 14.66 33.37
C ALA A 90 -18.88 15.60 34.57
N ALA A 91 -17.74 15.86 35.23
CA ALA A 91 -17.67 16.77 36.36
C ALA A 91 -18.06 18.21 35.95
N ALA A 92 -17.53 18.70 34.83
CA ALA A 92 -17.90 20.01 34.29
C ALA A 92 -19.39 20.09 33.97
N GLY A 93 -19.97 19.05 33.35
CA GLY A 93 -21.40 18.98 33.05
C GLY A 93 -22.29 19.07 34.30
N LEU A 94 -21.88 18.44 35.40
CA LEU A 94 -22.56 18.55 36.69
C LEU A 94 -22.42 19.95 37.30
N LEU A 95 -21.22 20.52 37.29
CA LEU A 95 -20.94 21.83 37.88
C LEU A 95 -21.63 22.98 37.14
N CYS A 96 -21.82 22.86 35.83
CA CYS A 96 -22.48 23.88 35.02
C CYS A 96 -24.00 23.94 35.20
N LYS A 97 -24.63 22.97 35.88
CA LYS A 97 -26.09 22.97 36.10
C LYS A 97 -26.43 23.13 37.58
N VAL A 98 -26.97 24.29 37.93
CA VAL A 98 -27.54 24.56 39.25
C VAL A 98 -28.96 23.99 39.30
N GLY A 99 -29.31 23.28 40.39
CA GLY A 99 -30.67 22.75 40.59
C GLY A 99 -30.96 21.48 39.80
N ILE A 100 -30.27 20.38 40.09
CA ILE A 100 -30.56 19.08 39.49
C ILE A 100 -31.76 18.46 40.24
N GLU A 101 -32.92 18.48 39.60
CA GLU A 101 -34.19 18.04 40.22
C GLU A 101 -34.48 16.54 40.02
N SER A 102 -33.78 15.88 39.09
CA SER A 102 -34.00 14.44 38.82
C SER A 102 -32.73 13.71 38.35
N PRO A 103 -32.63 12.39 38.60
CA PRO A 103 -31.50 11.58 38.17
C PRO A 103 -31.36 11.51 36.65
N ALA A 104 -32.47 11.56 35.90
CA ALA A 104 -32.45 11.59 34.45
C ALA A 104 -31.81 12.89 33.90
N GLN A 105 -32.09 14.03 34.56
CA GLN A 105 -31.44 15.29 34.22
C GLN A 105 -29.94 15.28 34.55
N ALA A 106 -29.55 14.65 35.66
CA ALA A 106 -28.14 14.46 36.02
C ALA A 106 -27.40 13.60 34.97
N ALA A 107 -28.00 12.48 34.55
CA ALA A 107 -27.43 11.62 33.52
C ALA A 107 -27.29 12.35 32.18
N GLY A 108 -28.26 13.21 31.83
CA GLY A 108 -28.20 14.07 30.65
C GLY A 108 -27.03 15.06 30.69
N THR A 109 -26.85 15.78 31.79
CA THR A 109 -25.75 16.75 31.90
C THR A 109 -24.38 16.10 31.95
N ILE A 110 -24.24 14.99 32.67
CA ILE A 110 -23.01 14.18 32.67
C ILE A 110 -22.67 13.78 31.24
N SER A 111 -23.63 13.22 30.50
CA SER A 111 -23.36 12.70 29.17
C SER A 111 -23.01 13.81 28.18
N MET A 112 -23.72 14.93 28.22
CA MET A 112 -23.40 16.10 27.38
C MET A 112 -22.05 16.71 27.71
N GLY A 113 -21.71 16.85 29.00
CA GLY A 113 -20.41 17.34 29.45
C GLY A 113 -19.26 16.44 29.02
N THR A 114 -19.43 15.11 29.17
CA THR A 114 -18.47 14.11 28.70
C THR A 114 -18.25 14.21 27.19
N ILE A 115 -19.31 14.19 26.38
CA ILE A 115 -19.17 14.26 24.92
C ILE A 115 -18.53 15.58 24.51
N GLY A 116 -19.01 16.70 25.04
CA GLY A 116 -18.51 18.04 24.71
C GLY A 116 -17.03 18.24 25.04
N ALA A 117 -16.61 17.82 26.24
CA ALA A 117 -15.20 17.93 26.65
C ALA A 117 -14.29 17.02 25.83
N THR A 118 -14.70 15.76 25.61
CA THR A 118 -13.90 14.79 24.84
C THR A 118 -13.72 15.26 23.40
N PHE A 119 -14.79 15.74 22.78
CA PHE A 119 -14.73 16.31 21.44
C PHE A 119 -13.85 17.57 21.35
N SER A 120 -14.05 18.52 22.27
CA SER A 120 -13.26 19.76 22.29
C SER A 120 -11.78 19.45 22.47
N PHE A 121 -11.46 18.47 23.31
CA PHE A 121 -10.09 18.04 23.50
C PHE A 121 -9.51 17.43 22.22
N TRP A 122 -10.23 16.54 21.54
CA TRP A 122 -9.71 15.85 20.35
C TRP A 122 -9.64 16.74 19.11
N VAL A 123 -10.61 17.63 18.91
CA VAL A 123 -10.71 18.43 17.68
C VAL A 123 -9.96 19.75 17.78
N ILE A 124 -9.88 20.32 18.99
CA ILE A 124 -9.28 21.65 19.18
C ILE A 124 -7.97 21.52 19.93
N ILE A 125 -7.99 20.95 21.14
CA ILE A 125 -6.84 21.00 22.04
C ILE A 125 -5.68 20.13 21.51
N ASP A 126 -5.96 18.89 21.10
CA ASP A 126 -4.94 17.94 20.66
C ASP A 126 -4.18 18.45 19.40
N PRO A 127 -4.84 18.93 18.32
CA PRO A 127 -4.14 19.54 17.19
C PRO A 127 -3.34 20.79 17.57
N LEU A 128 -3.85 21.64 18.48
CA LEU A 128 -3.13 22.81 18.94
C LEU A 128 -1.86 22.44 19.71
N ILE A 129 -1.91 21.39 20.53
CA ILE A 129 -0.75 20.90 21.29
C ILE A 129 0.28 20.29 20.33
N VAL A 130 -0.15 19.46 19.37
CA VAL A 130 0.74 18.90 18.33
C VAL A 130 1.37 20.02 17.50
N MET A 131 0.59 21.06 17.16
CA MET A 131 1.10 22.22 16.46
C MET A 131 2.13 22.98 17.30
N ALA A 132 1.83 23.27 18.57
CA ALA A 132 2.77 23.92 19.50
C ALA A 132 4.07 23.10 19.65
N GLU A 133 3.95 21.79 19.72
CA GLU A 133 5.08 20.86 19.80
C GLU A 133 5.96 20.89 18.54
N SER A 134 5.38 21.09 17.37
CA SER A 134 6.13 21.23 16.11
C SER A 134 7.00 22.51 16.05
N PHE A 135 6.74 23.50 16.92
CA PHE A 135 7.58 24.67 17.09
C PHE A 135 8.77 24.42 18.03
N LEU A 136 8.77 23.32 18.80
CA LEU A 136 9.89 23.00 19.68
C LEU A 136 11.13 22.65 18.86
N PRO A 137 12.31 23.21 19.23
CA PRO A 137 13.55 22.97 18.50
C PRO A 137 13.97 21.49 18.53
N SER A 138 13.67 20.79 19.63
CA SER A 138 13.94 19.36 19.78
C SER A 138 13.11 18.49 18.82
N SER A 139 11.82 18.80 18.63
CA SER A 139 10.96 18.11 17.67
C SER A 139 11.44 18.34 16.24
N ARG A 140 11.75 19.59 15.89
CA ARG A 140 12.28 19.95 14.57
C ARG A 140 13.60 19.24 14.24
N ALA A 141 14.54 19.22 15.17
CA ALA A 141 15.83 18.55 14.98
C ALA A 141 15.65 17.05 14.72
N ARG A 142 14.77 16.39 15.48
CA ARG A 142 14.49 14.94 15.32
C ARG A 142 13.80 14.64 13.98
N ARG A 143 12.83 15.47 13.59
CA ARG A 143 12.16 15.35 12.28
C ARG A 143 13.14 15.51 11.12
N LEU A 144 14.05 16.48 11.20
CA LEU A 144 15.10 16.66 10.20
C LEU A 144 16.05 15.46 10.14
N ALA A 145 16.46 14.92 11.29
CA ALA A 145 17.31 13.74 11.35
C ALA A 145 16.64 12.50 10.71
N ARG A 146 15.34 12.27 10.95
CA ARG A 146 14.60 11.19 10.28
C ARG A 146 14.51 11.40 8.77
N LEU A 147 14.22 12.62 8.33
CA LEU A 147 14.15 12.93 6.90
C LEU A 147 15.51 12.73 6.20
N ALA A 148 16.61 13.11 6.86
CA ALA A 148 17.96 12.84 6.39
C ALA A 148 18.23 11.34 6.29
N ALA A 149 17.97 10.57 7.36
CA ALA A 149 18.14 9.12 7.37
C ALA A 149 17.29 8.40 6.30
N ALA A 150 16.05 8.84 6.08
CA ALA A 150 15.18 8.30 5.04
C ALA A 150 15.70 8.62 3.62
N LYS A 151 16.30 9.79 3.43
CA LYS A 151 16.94 10.16 2.16
C LYS A 151 18.19 9.31 1.91
N ASP A 152 19.02 9.13 2.93
CA ASP A 152 20.24 8.32 2.83
C ASP A 152 19.92 6.85 2.53
N LEU A 153 18.88 6.29 3.17
CA LEU A 153 18.41 4.94 2.88
C LEU A 153 17.93 4.78 1.44
N ARG A 154 17.17 5.74 0.91
CA ARG A 154 16.73 5.71 -0.49
C ARG A 154 17.91 5.77 -1.45
N LEU A 155 18.91 6.60 -1.16
CA LEU A 155 20.12 6.69 -1.97
C LEU A 155 20.93 5.38 -1.93
N GLN A 156 21.00 4.71 -0.78
CA GLN A 156 21.65 3.39 -0.67
C GLN A 156 20.90 2.32 -1.47
N GLN A 157 19.58 2.26 -1.34
CA GLN A 157 18.75 1.32 -2.10
C GLN A 157 18.87 1.55 -3.61
N GLN A 158 18.89 2.82 -4.03
CA GLN A 158 19.08 3.16 -5.43
C GLN A 158 20.46 2.70 -5.93
N LYS A 159 21.54 2.98 -5.19
CA LYS A 159 22.88 2.49 -5.53
C LYS A 159 22.95 0.96 -5.62
N GLN A 160 22.34 0.24 -4.68
CA GLN A 160 22.30 -1.22 -4.70
C GLN A 160 21.56 -1.75 -5.92
N ARG A 161 20.41 -1.15 -6.25
CA ARG A 161 19.65 -1.51 -7.44
C ARG A 161 20.45 -1.27 -8.71
N ASP A 162 21.08 -0.11 -8.83
CA ASP A 162 21.86 0.26 -10.01
C ASP A 162 23.09 -0.66 -10.18
N GLN A 163 23.75 -1.04 -9.08
CA GLN A 163 24.82 -2.04 -9.10
C GLN A 163 24.34 -3.43 -9.52
N MET A 164 23.16 -3.87 -9.03
CA MET A 164 22.59 -5.16 -9.44
C MET A 164 22.22 -5.15 -10.92
N LEU A 165 21.65 -4.05 -11.43
CA LEU A 165 21.31 -3.91 -12.85
C LEU A 165 22.56 -3.97 -13.73
N GLU A 166 23.65 -3.30 -13.34
CA GLU A 166 24.92 -3.34 -14.10
C GLU A 166 25.51 -4.77 -14.14
N LEU A 167 25.41 -5.51 -13.03
CA LEU A 167 25.86 -6.90 -12.98
C LEU A 167 25.01 -7.81 -13.87
N ILE A 168 23.68 -7.65 -13.84
CA ILE A 168 22.76 -8.39 -14.70
C ILE A 168 23.04 -8.08 -16.17
N GLU A 169 23.20 -6.81 -16.54
CA GLU A 169 23.50 -6.41 -17.92
C GLU A 169 24.82 -7.03 -18.42
N LYS A 170 25.87 -7.01 -17.59
CA LYS A 170 27.15 -7.66 -17.92
C LYS A 170 26.99 -9.17 -18.11
N GLN A 171 26.25 -9.82 -17.23
CA GLN A 171 25.99 -11.26 -17.31
C GLN A 171 25.15 -11.62 -18.54
N GLU A 172 24.12 -10.84 -18.86
CA GLU A 172 23.32 -11.02 -20.07
C GLU A 172 24.15 -10.86 -21.34
N LEU A 173 25.05 -9.88 -21.40
CA LEU A 173 25.95 -9.68 -22.53
C LEU A 173 26.92 -10.87 -22.70
N GLU A 174 27.44 -11.41 -21.61
CA GLU A 174 28.31 -12.58 -21.64
C GLU A 174 27.54 -13.83 -22.10
N ASN A 175 26.35 -14.06 -21.53
CA ASN A 175 25.46 -15.13 -21.94
C ASN A 175 25.11 -15.05 -23.42
N ARG A 176 24.75 -13.86 -23.93
CA ARG A 176 24.50 -13.64 -25.36
C ARG A 176 25.73 -13.97 -26.22
N ARG A 177 26.95 -13.63 -25.79
CA ARG A 177 28.17 -14.02 -26.52
C ARG A 177 28.35 -15.53 -26.56
N ILE A 178 28.15 -16.22 -25.43
CA ILE A 178 28.25 -17.68 -25.34
C ILE A 178 27.21 -18.33 -26.25
N TRP A 179 25.96 -17.88 -26.21
CA TRP A 179 24.89 -18.40 -27.06
C TRP A 179 25.15 -18.14 -28.54
N ASN A 180 25.60 -16.94 -28.89
CA ASN A 180 25.95 -16.60 -30.27
C ASN A 180 27.03 -17.53 -30.82
N ASN A 181 28.08 -17.80 -30.04
CA ASN A 181 29.15 -18.70 -30.47
C ASN A 181 28.69 -20.17 -30.54
N THR A 182 27.83 -20.59 -29.61
CA THR A 182 27.40 -21.99 -29.50
C THR A 182 26.37 -22.36 -30.58
N PHE A 183 25.42 -21.46 -30.85
CA PHE A 183 24.26 -21.73 -31.69
C PHE A 183 24.32 -21.03 -33.05
N ALA A 184 25.46 -20.45 -33.47
CA ALA A 184 25.60 -19.79 -34.76
C ALA A 184 25.19 -20.71 -35.92
N ASP A 185 25.73 -21.93 -35.92
CA ASP A 185 25.50 -22.94 -36.97
C ASP A 185 24.07 -23.50 -36.92
N ASP A 186 23.52 -23.65 -35.72
CA ASP A 186 22.14 -24.09 -35.51
C ASP A 186 21.13 -23.03 -35.96
N ALA A 187 21.39 -21.75 -35.67
CA ALA A 187 20.59 -20.63 -36.15
C ALA A 187 20.62 -20.51 -37.68
N LEU A 188 21.79 -20.74 -38.31
CA LEU A 188 21.92 -20.82 -39.77
C LEU A 188 21.15 -22.01 -40.34
N SER A 189 21.20 -23.16 -39.68
CA SER A 189 20.45 -24.36 -40.04
C SER A 189 18.94 -24.11 -39.95
N LEU A 190 18.46 -23.46 -38.90
CA LEU A 190 17.06 -23.05 -38.75
C LEU A 190 16.61 -22.10 -39.87
N ALA A 191 17.44 -21.11 -40.21
CA ALA A 191 17.15 -20.20 -41.30
C ALA A 191 17.06 -20.93 -42.66
N GLN A 192 17.93 -21.93 -42.89
CA GLN A 192 17.89 -22.78 -44.09
C GLN A 192 16.67 -23.70 -44.12
N LEU A 193 16.31 -24.31 -42.99
CA LEU A 193 15.13 -25.17 -42.88
C LEU A 193 13.85 -24.38 -43.15
N ALA A 194 13.75 -23.14 -42.65
CA ALA A 194 12.62 -22.28 -42.96
C ALA A 194 12.53 -21.91 -44.46
N TYR A 195 13.68 -21.78 -45.14
CA TYR A 195 13.73 -21.55 -46.58
C TYR A 195 13.27 -22.78 -47.38
N SER A 196 13.75 -23.97 -47.01
CA SER A 196 13.42 -25.23 -47.70
C SER A 196 12.05 -25.80 -47.31
N ALA A 197 11.36 -25.22 -46.32
CA ALA A 197 10.03 -25.64 -45.84
C ALA A 197 8.96 -25.65 -46.92
N LYS A 198 9.17 -24.90 -48.01
CA LYS A 198 8.32 -24.92 -49.19
C LYS A 198 8.43 -26.22 -50.04
N ARG A 199 9.52 -26.99 -49.90
CA ARG A 199 9.83 -28.16 -50.76
C ARG A 199 9.83 -29.52 -50.03
N GLN A 200 10.09 -29.58 -48.72
CA GLN A 200 10.32 -30.87 -48.03
C GLN A 200 9.68 -30.89 -46.63
N ARG A 201 8.44 -31.40 -46.55
CA ARG A 201 7.53 -31.19 -45.38
C ARG A 201 7.67 -32.18 -44.21
N ARG A 202 8.37 -33.32 -44.38
CA ARG A 202 8.21 -34.47 -43.46
C ARG A 202 9.28 -34.62 -42.35
N SER A 203 10.51 -34.13 -42.50
CA SER A 203 11.60 -34.31 -41.50
C SER A 203 12.03 -33.02 -40.78
N MET A 204 11.47 -31.88 -41.17
CA MET A 204 11.95 -30.55 -40.75
C MET A 204 11.39 -29.98 -39.43
N PRO A 205 10.24 -30.43 -38.89
CA PRO A 205 9.80 -30.00 -37.56
C PRO A 205 10.70 -30.56 -36.45
N ALA A 206 11.15 -31.81 -36.59
CA ALA A 206 11.91 -32.51 -35.56
C ALA A 206 13.25 -31.82 -35.25
N LYS A 207 14.00 -31.43 -36.29
CA LYS A 207 15.27 -30.71 -36.13
C LYS A 207 15.09 -29.31 -35.55
N ALA A 208 14.02 -28.61 -35.93
CA ALA A 208 13.71 -27.32 -35.33
C ALA A 208 13.39 -27.46 -33.83
N VAL A 209 12.56 -28.45 -33.47
CA VAL A 209 12.23 -28.77 -32.07
C VAL A 209 13.47 -29.18 -31.28
N GLU A 210 14.37 -29.99 -31.85
CA GLU A 210 15.62 -30.42 -31.23
C GLU A 210 16.51 -29.23 -30.85
N ILE A 211 16.73 -28.30 -31.80
CA ILE A 211 17.50 -27.07 -31.55
C ILE A 211 16.83 -26.21 -30.47
N GLY A 212 15.50 -26.08 -30.51
CA GLY A 212 14.75 -25.36 -29.48
C GLY A 212 14.87 -26.01 -28.09
N LEU A 213 14.82 -27.34 -28.02
CA LEU A 213 14.96 -28.10 -26.77
C LEU A 213 16.38 -27.98 -26.20
N GLU A 214 17.40 -28.01 -27.05
CA GLU A 214 18.80 -27.85 -26.63
C GLU A 214 19.08 -26.42 -26.14
N ALA A 215 18.56 -25.41 -26.83
CA ALA A 215 18.61 -24.02 -26.37
C ALA A 215 17.91 -23.85 -25.01
N PHE A 216 16.72 -24.45 -24.84
CA PHE A 216 16.00 -24.43 -23.57
C PHE A 216 16.78 -25.11 -22.44
N LYS A 217 17.40 -26.27 -22.68
CA LYS A 217 18.19 -26.98 -21.68
C LYS A 217 19.42 -26.20 -21.23
N ARG A 218 20.04 -25.43 -22.13
CA ARG A 218 21.28 -24.69 -21.83
C ARG A 218 21.06 -23.33 -21.18
N GLY A 219 20.01 -22.61 -21.54
CA GLY A 219 19.79 -21.25 -21.03
C GLY A 219 18.33 -20.85 -20.94
N GLY A 220 17.41 -21.81 -20.88
CA GLY A 220 15.98 -21.57 -20.72
C GLY A 220 15.37 -20.78 -21.88
N LEU A 221 14.37 -19.96 -21.56
CA LEU A 221 13.60 -19.20 -22.54
C LEU A 221 14.43 -18.09 -23.20
N GLU A 222 15.33 -17.44 -22.48
CA GLU A 222 16.17 -16.36 -23.01
C GLU A 222 17.14 -16.85 -24.09
N CYS A 223 17.74 -18.03 -23.88
CA CYS A 223 18.59 -18.65 -24.90
C CYS A 223 17.79 -19.03 -26.14
N MET A 224 16.59 -19.58 -25.99
CA MET A 224 15.71 -19.85 -27.13
C MET A 224 15.38 -18.57 -27.91
N GLN A 225 15.04 -17.48 -27.21
CA GLN A 225 14.77 -16.19 -27.84
C GLN A 225 15.99 -15.67 -28.62
N ALA A 226 17.18 -15.73 -28.03
CA ALA A 226 18.42 -15.35 -28.70
C ALA A 226 18.67 -16.19 -29.96
N VAL A 227 18.45 -17.51 -29.92
CA VAL A 227 18.58 -18.38 -31.10
C VAL A 227 17.54 -18.06 -32.16
N HIS A 228 16.31 -17.76 -31.77
CA HIS A 228 15.27 -17.30 -32.69
C HIS A 228 15.67 -15.98 -33.37
N GLU A 229 16.14 -14.99 -32.60
CA GLU A 229 16.62 -13.70 -33.13
C GLU A 229 17.77 -13.90 -34.13
N MET A 230 18.75 -14.74 -33.79
CA MET A 230 19.86 -15.08 -34.68
C MET A 230 19.38 -15.72 -35.99
N ALA A 231 18.45 -16.68 -35.91
CA ALA A 231 17.90 -17.35 -37.09
C ALA A 231 17.10 -16.40 -37.98
N VAL A 232 16.33 -15.48 -37.37
CA VAL A 232 15.60 -14.42 -38.09
C VAL A 232 16.58 -13.45 -38.76
N GLN A 233 17.64 -13.04 -38.07
CA GLN A 233 18.67 -12.15 -38.62
C GLN A 233 19.41 -12.82 -39.80
N ALA A 234 19.79 -14.09 -39.66
CA ALA A 234 20.42 -14.88 -40.72
C ALA A 234 19.51 -15.09 -41.94
N ALA A 235 18.19 -15.16 -41.74
CA ALA A 235 17.22 -15.20 -42.84
C ALA A 235 17.09 -13.84 -43.55
N ARG A 236 17.06 -12.75 -42.78
CA ARG A 236 16.98 -11.37 -43.32
C ARG A 236 18.20 -11.03 -44.18
N THR A 237 19.42 -11.38 -43.75
CA THR A 237 20.64 -11.15 -44.55
C THR A 237 20.64 -11.91 -45.87
N ARG A 238 19.85 -12.99 -45.98
CA ARG A 238 19.64 -13.76 -47.22
C ARG A 238 18.40 -13.33 -48.02
N GLY A 239 17.75 -12.22 -47.64
CA GLY A 239 16.58 -11.67 -48.35
C GLY A 239 15.27 -12.42 -48.10
N ILE A 240 15.20 -13.26 -47.05
CA ILE A 240 14.02 -14.06 -46.72
C ILE A 240 13.24 -13.36 -45.62
N ASN A 241 12.09 -12.76 -45.96
CA ASN A 241 11.29 -11.99 -45.00
C ASN A 241 9.99 -12.70 -44.59
N GLY A 242 9.75 -12.75 -43.27
CA GLY A 242 8.46 -13.05 -42.64
C GLY A 242 8.14 -14.54 -42.40
N THR A 243 8.53 -15.45 -43.28
CA THR A 243 8.18 -16.87 -43.15
C THR A 243 9.02 -17.62 -42.11
N THR A 244 10.28 -17.22 -41.92
CA THR A 244 11.20 -17.88 -40.96
C THR A 244 10.76 -17.70 -39.51
N ALA A 245 10.44 -16.46 -39.11
CA ALA A 245 9.99 -16.16 -37.76
C ALA A 245 8.71 -16.94 -37.42
N ARG A 246 7.72 -16.93 -38.32
CA ARG A 246 6.45 -17.64 -38.11
C ARG A 246 6.65 -19.16 -38.07
N TYR A 247 7.50 -19.72 -38.93
CA TYR A 247 7.75 -21.16 -38.97
C TYR A 247 8.45 -21.67 -37.70
N ILE A 248 9.56 -21.03 -37.29
CA ILE A 248 10.26 -21.39 -36.05
C ILE A 248 9.32 -21.23 -34.86
N SER A 249 8.54 -20.14 -34.86
CA SER A 249 7.53 -19.90 -33.83
C SER A 249 6.55 -21.07 -33.70
N THR A 250 5.96 -21.54 -34.82
CA THR A 250 5.03 -22.68 -34.81
C THR A 250 5.70 -23.99 -34.39
N CYS A 251 6.96 -24.21 -34.75
CA CYS A 251 7.68 -25.42 -34.35
C CYS A 251 8.01 -25.43 -32.85
N TRP A 252 8.13 -24.27 -32.22
CA TRP A 252 8.44 -24.14 -30.79
C TRP A 252 7.20 -23.81 -29.94
N ASP A 253 6.00 -23.83 -30.55
CA ASP A 253 4.75 -23.72 -29.83
C ASP A 253 4.59 -24.97 -28.94
N GLY A 254 4.66 -24.79 -27.62
CA GLY A 254 4.65 -25.87 -26.63
C GLY A 254 5.96 -26.05 -25.85
N ILE A 255 7.06 -25.41 -26.24
CA ILE A 255 8.30 -25.36 -25.45
C ILE A 255 8.27 -24.11 -24.56
N GLY A 256 7.37 -24.09 -23.56
CA GLY A 256 7.20 -22.95 -22.63
C GLY A 256 6.67 -21.65 -23.26
N HIS A 257 6.52 -20.60 -22.45
CA HIS A 257 6.02 -19.28 -22.87
C HIS A 257 7.16 -18.35 -23.34
N TRP A 258 8.02 -18.82 -24.25
CA TRP A 258 9.19 -18.07 -24.72
C TRP A 258 8.85 -16.82 -25.57
N ARG A 259 7.58 -16.55 -25.86
CA ARG A 259 7.15 -15.36 -26.61
C ARG A 259 6.77 -14.17 -25.71
N ASP A 260 6.60 -14.40 -24.39
CA ASP A 260 5.96 -13.43 -23.49
C ASP A 260 6.93 -12.60 -22.62
N SER A 261 8.26 -12.72 -22.77
CA SER A 261 9.18 -11.85 -22.04
C SER A 261 9.56 -10.58 -22.81
N PHE A 262 9.04 -9.46 -22.30
CA PHE A 262 9.51 -8.07 -22.44
C PHE A 262 9.27 -7.33 -23.77
N THR A 263 8.02 -6.94 -24.01
CA THR A 263 7.78 -5.59 -24.55
C THR A 263 7.94 -4.60 -23.39
N PRO A 264 8.96 -3.70 -23.38
CA PRO A 264 8.91 -2.57 -22.46
C PRO A 264 7.68 -1.75 -22.81
N ASP A 265 6.82 -1.54 -21.82
CA ASP A 265 5.68 -0.63 -21.92
C ASP A 265 6.24 0.76 -22.27
N PRO A 266 5.89 1.39 -23.40
CA PRO A 266 6.42 2.71 -23.77
C PRO A 266 5.89 3.86 -22.87
N HIS A 267 5.24 3.54 -21.75
CA HIS A 267 4.55 4.47 -20.85
C HIS A 267 4.93 4.36 -19.37
N ASN A 268 6.08 3.77 -19.01
CA ASN A 268 6.65 3.88 -17.66
C ASN A 268 8.10 4.33 -17.65
#